data_AF-A0A1H8SDE1-F1
#
_entry.id   AF-A0A1H8SDE1-F1
#
_cell.length_a   1.000
_cell.length_b   1.000
_cell.length_c   1.000
_cell.angle_alpha   90.00
_cell.angle_beta   90.00
_cell.angle_gamma   90.00
#
_symmetry.space_group_name_H-M   'P 1'
#
loop_
_entity.id
_entity.type
_entity.pdbx_description
1 polymer ?
#
loop_
_entity_poly.entity_id
_entity_poly.type
_entity_poly.pdbx_seq_one_letter_code
_entity_poly.pdbx_strand_id
1 'polypeptide(L)'
;MKHFTLLLFLSFITISVTAQTKLSDKDFNNLIALGELYSHNNMCTGAEFAKKVKTLKTPVLDHIIENMIATGKQDSSTIQKSIFQRPNTNELKLWYVIREIHYNRVDTSRKSLPDEAVARKILNENIDERWLLDNYYYFAREGLSMYFNEADLSHFNFNLDDFGLKDDTEKAIFFYNLIDALANGRFRVLSYLKKPDKLSAVSARMPMFNGKPYYYYSNLDIPDFDYIGYNKSKSYQKQNADMLINTLLIHFSNLASTGDKFHARELYFNSILHKPEFFKYSQSKETLQTLYDQSNK
;
A
#
# COMPACT_ATOMS: atom_id res chain seq x y z
N MET A 1 -50.86 -32.48 28.10
CA MET A 1 -50.40 -32.58 26.69
C MET A 1 -50.39 -31.18 26.10
N LYS A 2 -49.29 -30.79 25.43
CA LYS A 2 -49.12 -29.60 24.56
C LYS A 2 -49.04 -28.25 25.31
N HIS A 3 -48.07 -27.33 25.17
CA HIS A 3 -46.85 -27.08 24.37
C HIS A 3 -45.99 -26.09 25.21
N PHE A 4 -44.69 -26.27 25.53
CA PHE A 4 -43.46 -26.16 24.74
C PHE A 4 -43.29 -24.90 23.87
N THR A 5 -42.75 -23.83 24.46
CA THR A 5 -41.90 -22.84 23.75
C THR A 5 -40.94 -22.17 24.75
N LEU A 6 -39.79 -22.80 25.03
CA LEU A 6 -38.66 -22.13 25.68
C LEU A 6 -37.71 -21.71 24.56
N LEU A 7 -37.53 -20.40 24.40
CA LEU A 7 -36.59 -19.78 23.47
C LEU A 7 -35.18 -20.36 23.68
N LEU A 8 -34.68 -21.11 22.70
CA LEU A 8 -33.27 -21.41 22.56
C LEU A 8 -32.55 -20.14 22.08
N PHE A 9 -31.90 -19.45 23.03
CA PHE A 9 -30.82 -18.52 22.73
C PHE A 9 -29.66 -19.36 22.14
N LEU A 10 -29.66 -19.53 20.82
CA LEU A 10 -28.52 -20.10 20.10
C LEU A 10 -27.44 -19.02 20.05
N SER A 11 -26.59 -18.99 21.08
CA SER A 11 -25.32 -18.27 21.06
C SER A 11 -24.47 -18.85 19.92
N PHE A 12 -24.46 -18.15 18.78
CA PHE A 12 -23.42 -18.30 17.75
C PHE A 12 -22.10 -17.87 18.36
N ILE A 13 -21.44 -18.79 19.08
CA ILE A 13 -20.01 -18.69 19.33
C ILE A 13 -19.37 -19.05 17.99
N THR A 14 -19.12 -18.04 17.16
CA THR A 14 -18.19 -18.16 16.04
C THR A 14 -16.81 -18.38 16.64
N ILE A 15 -16.45 -19.64 16.86
CA ILE A 15 -15.06 -20.02 17.11
C ILE A 15 -14.34 -19.81 15.79
N SER A 16 -13.86 -18.59 15.57
CA SER A 16 -12.84 -18.32 14.56
C SER A 16 -11.57 -19.02 15.03
N VAL A 17 -11.45 -20.31 14.72
CA VAL A 17 -10.18 -21.01 14.85
C VAL A 17 -9.25 -20.37 13.83
N THR A 18 -8.49 -19.38 14.26
CA THR A 18 -7.28 -18.99 13.54
C THR A 18 -6.32 -20.17 13.68
N ALA A 19 -6.34 -21.07 12.69
CA ALA A 19 -5.33 -22.10 12.55
C ALA A 19 -3.99 -21.39 12.33
N GLN A 20 -3.31 -21.06 13.43
CA GLN A 20 -1.98 -20.50 13.41
C GLN A 20 -1.09 -21.55 12.75
N THR A 21 -0.75 -21.31 11.49
CA THR A 21 -0.01 -22.30 10.70
C THR A 21 1.39 -22.35 11.28
N LYS A 22 1.65 -23.39 12.09
CA LYS A 22 2.96 -23.58 12.70
C LYS A 22 3.95 -23.88 11.58
N LEU A 23 4.85 -22.96 11.34
CA LEU A 23 5.94 -23.15 10.37
C LEU A 23 6.77 -24.37 10.77
N SER A 24 7.25 -25.12 9.77
CA SER A 24 8.31 -26.10 10.00
C SER A 24 9.59 -25.39 10.44
N ASP A 25 10.52 -26.09 11.10
CA ASP A 25 11.81 -25.51 11.48
C ASP A 25 12.57 -24.99 10.25
N LYS A 26 12.43 -25.66 9.09
CA LYS A 26 13.01 -25.23 7.83
C LYS A 26 12.37 -23.92 7.34
N ASP A 27 11.04 -23.82 7.30
CA ASP A 27 10.35 -22.60 6.87
C ASP A 27 10.67 -21.42 7.80
N PHE A 28 10.72 -21.69 9.11
CA PHE A 28 11.03 -20.68 10.12
C PHE A 28 12.47 -20.15 9.95
N ASN A 29 13.46 -21.03 9.83
CA ASN A 29 14.85 -20.64 9.62
C ASN A 29 15.04 -19.93 8.27
N ASN A 30 14.38 -20.40 7.22
CA ASN A 30 14.44 -19.77 5.90
C ASN A 30 13.78 -18.38 5.88
N LEU A 31 12.68 -18.18 6.62
CA LEU A 31 12.04 -16.88 6.79
C LEU A 31 12.99 -15.88 7.49
N ILE A 32 13.70 -16.32 8.53
CA ILE A 32 14.71 -15.48 9.20
C ILE A 32 15.80 -15.09 8.21
N ALA A 33 16.37 -16.07 7.49
CA ALA A 33 17.40 -15.82 6.50
C ALA A 33 16.94 -14.87 5.37
N LEU A 34 15.65 -14.93 4.97
CA LEU A 34 15.07 -13.96 4.04
C LEU A 34 15.06 -12.55 4.63
N GLY A 35 14.64 -12.39 5.89
CA GLY A 35 14.71 -11.12 6.62
C GLY A 35 16.13 -10.55 6.68
N GLU A 36 17.11 -11.39 6.98
CA GLU A 36 18.52 -10.99 7.01
C GLU A 36 19.03 -10.57 5.62
N LEU A 37 18.76 -11.34 4.57
CA LEU A 37 19.16 -11.01 3.20
C LEU A 37 18.51 -9.70 2.73
N TYR A 38 17.21 -9.55 2.99
CA TYR A 38 16.47 -8.32 2.71
C TYR A 38 17.09 -7.12 3.45
N SER A 39 17.57 -7.31 4.68
CA SER A 39 18.20 -6.23 5.45
C SER A 39 19.50 -5.72 4.84
N HIS A 40 20.25 -6.58 4.15
CA HIS A 40 21.48 -6.19 3.45
C HIS A 40 21.19 -5.57 2.08
N ASN A 41 20.07 -5.92 1.45
CA ASN A 41 19.64 -5.38 0.17
C ASN A 41 18.11 -5.27 0.13
N ASN A 42 17.60 -4.16 0.67
CA ASN A 42 16.17 -3.92 0.83
C ASN A 42 15.47 -3.54 -0.48
N MET A 43 16.23 -3.34 -1.57
CA MET A 43 15.71 -3.18 -2.93
C MET A 43 15.60 -4.51 -3.68
N CYS A 44 16.07 -5.63 -3.10
CA CYS A 44 16.06 -6.96 -3.70
C CYS A 44 16.79 -7.07 -5.06
N THR A 45 17.71 -6.15 -5.36
CA THR A 45 18.34 -6.02 -6.68
C THR A 45 19.51 -6.99 -6.89
N GLY A 46 19.76 -7.36 -8.15
CA GLY A 46 20.98 -8.06 -8.55
C GLY A 46 20.92 -9.60 -8.51
N ALA A 47 21.70 -10.22 -9.39
CA ALA A 47 21.69 -11.67 -9.61
C ALA A 47 22.16 -12.47 -8.38
N GLU A 48 23.07 -11.91 -7.58
CA GLU A 48 23.54 -12.55 -6.35
C GLU A 48 22.44 -12.65 -5.30
N PHE A 49 21.67 -11.57 -5.10
CA PHE A 49 20.52 -11.58 -4.20
C PHE A 49 19.51 -12.65 -4.65
N ALA A 50 19.12 -12.62 -5.93
CA ALA A 50 18.20 -13.59 -6.52
C ALA A 50 18.69 -15.04 -6.34
N LYS A 51 19.99 -15.30 -6.53
CA LYS A 51 20.58 -16.63 -6.31
C LYS A 51 20.47 -17.05 -4.84
N LYS A 52 20.78 -16.17 -3.89
CA LYS A 52 20.72 -16.45 -2.45
C LYS A 52 19.29 -16.73 -1.98
N VAL A 53 18.31 -15.89 -2.32
CA VAL A 53 16.93 -16.12 -1.87
C VAL A 53 16.31 -17.38 -2.49
N LYS A 54 16.71 -17.76 -3.72
CA LYS A 54 16.24 -19.00 -4.36
C LYS A 54 16.62 -20.27 -3.60
N THR A 55 17.72 -20.28 -2.83
CA THR A 55 18.08 -21.47 -2.03
C THR A 55 17.19 -21.65 -0.81
N LEU A 56 16.45 -20.62 -0.42
CA LEU A 56 15.54 -20.60 0.73
C LEU A 56 14.11 -21.03 0.37
N LYS A 57 13.86 -21.38 -0.90
CA LYS A 57 12.54 -21.77 -1.38
C LYS A 57 11.97 -22.97 -0.64
N THR A 58 10.72 -22.83 -0.24
CA THR A 58 9.82 -23.86 0.25
C THR A 58 8.44 -23.57 -0.32
N PRO A 59 7.48 -24.52 -0.30
CA PRO A 59 6.11 -24.23 -0.73
C PRO A 59 5.47 -23.03 -0.01
N VAL A 60 5.88 -22.75 1.23
CA VAL A 60 5.39 -21.61 2.03
C VAL A 60 6.02 -20.28 1.59
N LEU A 61 7.29 -20.28 1.19
CA LEU A 61 8.07 -19.07 0.91
C LEU A 61 8.25 -18.77 -0.59
N ASP A 62 7.83 -19.68 -1.48
CA ASP A 62 8.08 -19.56 -2.92
C ASP A 62 7.49 -18.28 -3.52
N HIS A 63 6.23 -17.97 -3.20
CA HIS A 63 5.56 -16.76 -3.71
C HIS A 63 6.24 -15.48 -3.22
N ILE A 64 6.64 -15.44 -1.94
CA ILE A 64 7.40 -14.32 -1.36
C ILE A 64 8.71 -14.11 -2.13
N ILE A 65 9.46 -15.19 -2.35
CA ILE A 65 10.77 -15.15 -3.03
C ILE A 65 10.63 -14.70 -4.49
N GLU A 66 9.64 -15.22 -5.22
CA GLU A 66 9.39 -14.80 -6.60
C GLU A 66 8.99 -13.33 -6.68
N ASN A 67 8.15 -12.84 -5.76
CA ASN A 67 7.78 -11.44 -5.69
C ASN A 67 8.99 -10.55 -5.32
N MET A 68 9.86 -10.96 -4.41
CA MET A 68 11.11 -10.24 -4.12
C MET A 68 11.99 -10.10 -5.35
N ILE A 69 12.17 -11.19 -6.10
CA ILE A 69 12.99 -11.20 -7.31
C ILE A 69 12.36 -10.34 -8.41
N ALA A 70 11.05 -10.42 -8.61
CA ALA A 70 10.35 -9.65 -9.63
C ALA A 70 10.39 -8.14 -9.33
N THR A 71 10.12 -7.74 -8.09
CA THR A 71 10.24 -6.34 -7.64
C THR A 71 11.67 -5.82 -7.82
N GLY A 72 12.68 -6.65 -7.50
CA GLY A 72 14.09 -6.29 -7.63
C GLY A 72 14.63 -6.12 -9.06
N LYS A 73 13.87 -6.54 -10.08
CA LYS A 73 14.24 -6.31 -11.50
C LYS A 73 13.97 -4.88 -11.95
N GLN A 74 13.02 -4.19 -11.32
CA GLN A 74 12.66 -2.79 -11.62
C GLN A 74 12.31 -2.55 -13.10
N ASP A 75 11.76 -3.58 -13.75
CA ASP A 75 11.35 -3.58 -15.15
C ASP A 75 9.85 -3.89 -15.28
N SER A 76 9.37 -4.12 -16.50
CA SER A 76 7.96 -4.48 -16.76
C SER A 76 7.45 -5.72 -15.99
N SER A 77 8.32 -6.56 -15.42
CA SER A 77 7.87 -7.65 -14.55
C SER A 77 7.30 -7.16 -13.22
N THR A 78 7.60 -5.93 -12.80
CA THR A 78 7.03 -5.33 -11.58
C THR A 78 5.54 -4.99 -11.69
N ILE A 79 4.98 -4.98 -12.91
CA ILE A 79 3.54 -4.76 -13.15
C ILE A 79 2.75 -6.06 -13.34
N GLN A 80 3.38 -7.21 -13.07
CA GLN A 80 2.71 -8.49 -13.14
C GLN A 80 1.60 -8.60 -12.10
N LYS A 81 0.46 -9.15 -12.53
CA LYS A 81 -0.72 -9.34 -11.70
C LYS A 81 -0.41 -10.10 -10.40
N SER A 82 0.50 -11.07 -10.41
CA SER A 82 0.87 -11.87 -9.23
C SER A 82 1.46 -11.04 -8.09
N ILE A 83 2.19 -9.96 -8.38
CA ILE A 83 2.74 -9.06 -7.37
C ILE A 83 1.62 -8.26 -6.69
N PHE A 84 0.58 -7.92 -7.43
CA PHE A 84 -0.51 -7.09 -6.91
C PHE A 84 -1.72 -7.88 -6.41
N GLN A 85 -1.78 -9.17 -6.71
CA GLN A 85 -2.76 -10.08 -6.12
C GLN A 85 -2.64 -10.10 -4.61
N ARG A 86 -3.79 -10.12 -3.95
CA ARG A 86 -3.91 -10.18 -2.50
C ARG A 86 -3.31 -11.50 -1.98
N PRO A 87 -2.23 -11.49 -1.19
CA PRO A 87 -1.73 -12.69 -0.54
C PRO A 87 -2.75 -13.21 0.49
N ASN A 88 -2.63 -14.48 0.86
CA ASN A 88 -3.40 -14.99 2.00
C ASN A 88 -2.87 -14.39 3.32
N THR A 89 -3.69 -14.44 4.37
CA THR A 89 -3.37 -13.81 5.68
C THR A 89 -2.06 -14.34 6.29
N ASN A 90 -1.74 -15.62 6.10
CA ASN A 90 -0.48 -16.17 6.59
C ASN A 90 0.71 -15.53 5.88
N GLU A 91 0.65 -15.41 4.55
CA GLU A 91 1.73 -14.79 3.79
C GLU A 91 1.91 -13.30 4.12
N LEU A 92 0.81 -12.55 4.29
CA LEU A 92 0.87 -11.16 4.77
C LEU A 92 1.63 -11.06 6.09
N LYS A 93 1.44 -12.02 6.99
CA LYS A 93 2.16 -12.12 8.26
C LYS A 93 3.66 -12.42 8.07
N LEU A 94 4.01 -13.28 7.12
CA LEU A 94 5.42 -13.60 6.80
C LEU A 94 6.16 -12.38 6.22
N TRP A 95 5.52 -11.62 5.32
CA TRP A 95 6.05 -10.34 4.85
C TRP A 95 6.30 -9.37 6.00
N TYR A 96 5.40 -9.34 6.98
CA TYR A 96 5.56 -8.49 8.16
C TYR A 96 6.74 -8.93 9.05
N VAL A 97 6.98 -10.24 9.20
CA VAL A 97 8.18 -10.76 9.90
C VAL A 97 9.46 -10.27 9.22
N ILE A 98 9.53 -10.33 7.89
CA ILE A 98 10.69 -9.87 7.11
C ILE A 98 10.96 -8.38 7.37
N ARG A 99 9.91 -7.53 7.37
CA ARG A 99 10.02 -6.11 7.74
C ARG A 99 10.56 -5.92 9.16
N GLU A 100 10.00 -6.62 10.15
CA GLU A 100 10.40 -6.41 11.54
C GLU A 100 11.83 -6.90 11.82
N ILE A 101 12.28 -7.97 11.16
CA ILE A 101 13.70 -8.35 11.18
C ILE A 101 14.55 -7.24 10.58
N HIS A 102 14.15 -6.67 9.44
CA HIS A 102 14.88 -5.55 8.85
C HIS A 102 14.99 -4.37 9.81
N TYR A 103 13.88 -3.95 10.41
CA TYR A 103 13.87 -2.83 11.36
C TYR A 103 14.70 -3.13 12.61
N ASN A 104 14.64 -4.36 13.13
CA ASN A 104 15.47 -4.79 14.24
C ASN A 104 16.99 -4.66 13.97
N ARG A 105 17.39 -4.76 12.70
CA ARG A 105 18.79 -4.70 12.28
C ARG A 105 19.25 -3.30 11.90
N VAL A 106 18.37 -2.44 11.38
CA VAL A 106 18.75 -1.11 10.86
C VAL A 106 18.31 0.08 11.72
N ASP A 107 17.29 -0.09 12.57
CA ASP A 107 16.79 0.99 13.41
C ASP A 107 17.60 1.09 14.71
N THR A 108 18.53 2.04 14.76
CA THR A 108 19.41 2.29 15.90
C THR A 108 18.68 2.83 17.14
N SER A 109 17.42 3.23 17.01
CA SER A 109 16.60 3.68 18.15
C SER A 109 15.97 2.52 18.93
N ARG A 110 15.91 1.32 18.35
CA ARG A 110 15.34 0.12 18.97
C ARG A 110 16.43 -0.69 19.67
N LYS A 111 16.08 -1.32 20.79
CA LYS A 111 16.94 -2.35 21.37
C LYS A 111 16.92 -3.57 20.45
N SER A 112 18.04 -3.83 19.78
CA SER A 112 18.20 -5.00 18.93
C SER A 112 18.02 -6.30 19.72
N LEU A 113 17.21 -7.20 19.19
CA LEU A 113 16.97 -8.55 19.69
C LEU A 113 17.56 -9.56 18.70
N PRO A 114 17.80 -10.82 19.08
CA PRO A 114 18.06 -11.88 18.11
C PRO A 114 16.89 -11.98 17.11
N ASP A 115 17.19 -12.13 15.81
CA ASP A 115 16.15 -12.14 14.76
C ASP A 115 15.14 -13.29 14.93
N GLU A 116 15.57 -14.41 15.51
CA GLU A 116 14.68 -15.49 15.93
C GLU A 116 13.63 -15.01 16.94
N ALA A 117 14.04 -14.22 17.94
CA ALA A 117 13.13 -13.70 18.96
C ALA A 117 12.12 -12.71 18.34
N VAL A 118 12.57 -11.90 17.38
CA VAL A 118 11.69 -11.01 16.61
C VAL A 118 10.67 -11.83 15.83
N ALA A 119 11.11 -12.81 15.03
CA ALA A 119 10.22 -13.66 14.25
C ALA A 119 9.18 -14.38 15.11
N ARG A 120 9.59 -14.99 16.23
CA ARG A 120 8.67 -15.67 17.17
C ARG A 120 7.67 -14.71 17.78
N LYS A 121 8.10 -13.52 18.21
CA LYS A 121 7.21 -12.50 18.76
C LYS A 121 6.13 -12.16 17.74
N ILE A 122 6.53 -11.79 16.52
CA ILE A 122 5.61 -11.33 15.49
C ILE A 122 4.64 -12.44 15.08
N LEU A 123 5.10 -13.66 14.85
CA LEU A 123 4.23 -14.80 14.47
C LEU A 123 3.16 -15.11 15.52
N ASN A 124 3.40 -14.79 16.80
CA ASN A 124 2.47 -14.99 17.91
C ASN A 124 1.55 -13.80 18.17
N GLU A 125 1.84 -12.64 17.61
CA GLU A 125 1.07 -11.41 17.84
C GLU A 125 -0.21 -11.39 16.99
N ASN A 126 -1.32 -10.93 17.55
CA ASN A 126 -2.50 -10.61 16.76
C ASN A 126 -2.32 -9.22 16.16
N ILE A 127 -2.19 -9.13 14.83
CA ILE A 127 -1.96 -7.87 14.12
C ILE A 127 -3.13 -7.63 13.19
N ASP A 128 -3.60 -6.39 13.13
CA ASP A 128 -4.65 -5.97 12.21
C ASP A 128 -4.29 -6.35 10.77
N GLU A 129 -5.16 -7.11 10.11
CA GLU A 129 -4.93 -7.59 8.75
C GLU A 129 -4.79 -6.43 7.75
N ARG A 130 -5.47 -5.30 7.99
CA ARG A 130 -5.36 -4.08 7.17
C ARG A 130 -3.92 -3.55 7.18
N TRP A 131 -3.27 -3.62 8.34
CA TRP A 131 -1.88 -3.21 8.49
C TRP A 131 -0.91 -4.20 7.83
N LEU A 132 -1.16 -5.51 7.94
CA LEU A 132 -0.36 -6.50 7.24
C LEU A 132 -0.46 -6.34 5.71
N LEU A 133 -1.64 -5.99 5.20
CA LEU A 133 -1.88 -5.72 3.79
C LEU A 133 -1.19 -4.44 3.32
N ASP A 134 -1.29 -3.35 4.09
CA ASP A 134 -0.59 -2.10 3.80
C ASP A 134 0.93 -2.32 3.73
N ASN A 135 1.49 -3.06 4.68
CA ASN A 135 2.89 -3.46 4.68
C ASN A 135 3.28 -4.25 3.41
N TYR A 136 2.43 -5.17 2.96
CA TYR A 136 2.68 -5.92 1.74
C TYR A 136 2.75 -5.00 0.51
N TYR A 137 1.76 -4.12 0.33
CA TYR A 137 1.76 -3.21 -0.82
C TYR A 137 2.82 -2.12 -0.73
N TYR A 138 3.24 -1.74 0.49
CA TYR A 138 4.41 -0.90 0.71
C TYR A 138 5.68 -1.56 0.14
N PHE A 139 5.85 -2.88 0.29
CA PHE A 139 6.95 -3.60 -0.34
C PHE A 139 6.75 -3.70 -1.87
N ALA A 140 5.59 -4.14 -2.32
CA ALA A 140 5.31 -4.43 -3.73
C ALA A 140 5.48 -3.20 -4.64
N ARG A 141 5.15 -2.00 -4.13
CA ARG A 141 5.21 -0.75 -4.90
C ARG A 141 6.64 -0.23 -5.15
N GLU A 142 7.66 -0.71 -4.45
CA GLU A 142 9.04 -0.17 -4.58
C GLU A 142 9.63 -0.40 -5.97
N GLY A 143 9.48 -1.62 -6.52
CA GLY A 143 9.90 -1.95 -7.88
C GLY A 143 9.13 -1.14 -8.93
N LEU A 144 7.83 -0.93 -8.69
CA LEU A 144 6.96 -0.11 -9.54
C LEU A 144 7.42 1.36 -9.57
N SER A 145 7.75 1.94 -8.41
CA SER A 145 8.26 3.32 -8.32
C SER A 145 9.50 3.53 -9.19
N MET A 146 10.45 2.58 -9.11
CA MET A 146 11.69 2.61 -9.87
C MET A 146 11.45 2.43 -11.37
N TYR A 147 10.62 1.47 -11.76
CA TYR A 147 10.24 1.27 -13.16
C TYR A 147 9.55 2.51 -13.75
N PHE A 148 8.68 3.16 -12.97
CA PHE A 148 7.95 4.36 -13.38
C PHE A 148 8.82 5.62 -13.56
N ASN A 149 10.11 5.58 -13.21
CA ASN A 149 11.01 6.68 -13.59
C ASN A 149 11.07 6.82 -15.11
N GLU A 150 11.20 5.71 -15.81
CA GLU A 150 11.38 5.65 -17.27
C GLU A 150 10.11 5.19 -18.00
N ALA A 151 9.29 4.34 -17.38
CA ALA A 151 8.12 3.77 -18.01
C ALA A 151 6.97 4.77 -18.20
N ASP A 152 6.20 4.56 -19.27
CA ASP A 152 4.88 5.14 -19.45
C ASP A 152 3.82 4.11 -19.07
N LEU A 153 3.03 4.41 -18.03
CA LEU A 153 1.97 3.54 -17.54
C LEU A 153 0.57 4.02 -17.95
N SER A 154 0.45 5.05 -18.81
CA SER A 154 -0.84 5.63 -19.22
C SER A 154 -1.79 4.64 -19.89
N HIS A 155 -1.24 3.61 -20.53
CA HIS A 155 -1.99 2.51 -21.13
C HIS A 155 -2.31 1.37 -20.17
N PHE A 156 -1.70 1.36 -18.98
CA PHE A 156 -1.90 0.33 -17.98
C PHE A 156 -3.12 0.65 -17.11
N ASN A 157 -3.97 -0.36 -16.91
CA ASN A 157 -5.16 -0.25 -16.08
C ASN A 157 -5.08 -1.20 -14.89
N PHE A 158 -5.03 -0.65 -13.68
CA PHE A 158 -5.24 -1.39 -12.45
C PHE A 158 -6.74 -1.63 -12.25
N ASN A 159 -7.22 -2.78 -12.73
CA ASN A 159 -8.57 -3.24 -12.41
C ASN A 159 -8.58 -3.87 -11.01
N LEU A 160 -9.11 -3.15 -10.03
CA LEU A 160 -9.03 -3.54 -8.61
C LEU A 160 -9.79 -4.83 -8.31
N ASP A 161 -10.81 -5.16 -9.11
CA ASP A 161 -11.59 -6.38 -8.95
C ASP A 161 -10.80 -7.64 -9.38
N ASP A 162 -9.71 -7.47 -10.13
CA ASP A 162 -8.87 -8.56 -10.60
C ASP A 162 -7.85 -9.05 -9.55
N PHE A 163 -7.60 -8.29 -8.48
CA PHE A 163 -6.53 -8.58 -7.52
C PHE A 163 -6.99 -9.40 -6.31
N GLY A 164 -8.27 -9.78 -6.23
CA GLY A 164 -8.79 -10.61 -5.13
C GLY A 164 -8.87 -9.87 -3.78
N LEU A 165 -8.92 -8.53 -3.82
CA LEU A 165 -9.13 -7.67 -2.65
C LEU A 165 -10.53 -7.89 -2.07
N LYS A 166 -10.65 -8.05 -0.75
CA LYS A 166 -11.87 -8.48 -0.07
C LYS A 166 -12.99 -7.44 -0.08
N ASP A 167 -12.63 -6.17 0.08
CA ASP A 167 -13.57 -5.07 0.30
C ASP A 167 -12.96 -3.72 -0.13
N ASP A 168 -13.74 -2.64 0.02
CA ASP A 168 -13.30 -1.29 -0.31
C ASP A 168 -12.15 -0.79 0.58
N THR A 169 -11.97 -1.33 1.79
CA THR A 169 -10.82 -1.02 2.66
C THR A 169 -9.54 -1.50 2.01
N GLU A 170 -9.51 -2.75 1.55
CA GLU A 170 -8.34 -3.31 0.90
C GLU A 170 -8.05 -2.64 -0.46
N LYS A 171 -9.10 -2.28 -1.21
CA LYS A 171 -8.97 -1.49 -2.46
C LYS A 171 -8.39 -0.10 -2.20
N ALA A 172 -8.81 0.57 -1.13
CA ALA A 172 -8.23 1.85 -0.73
C ALA A 172 -6.77 1.73 -0.30
N ILE A 173 -6.41 0.71 0.49
CA ILE A 173 -5.01 0.45 0.91
C ILE A 173 -4.12 0.22 -0.32
N PHE A 174 -4.57 -0.60 -1.27
CA PHE A 174 -3.87 -0.79 -2.54
C PHE A 174 -3.68 0.53 -3.28
N PHE A 175 -4.76 1.27 -3.50
CA PHE A 175 -4.74 2.52 -4.23
C PHE A 175 -3.79 3.55 -3.59
N TYR A 176 -3.88 3.75 -2.27
CA TYR A 176 -3.00 4.69 -1.56
C TYR A 176 -1.53 4.33 -1.75
N ASN A 177 -1.17 3.05 -1.65
CA ASN A 177 0.21 2.60 -1.84
C ASN A 177 0.71 2.91 -3.25
N LEU A 178 -0.08 2.62 -4.28
CA LEU A 178 0.34 2.89 -5.66
C LEU A 178 0.47 4.39 -5.94
N ILE A 179 -0.47 5.22 -5.47
CA ILE A 179 -0.37 6.68 -5.68
C ILE A 179 0.81 7.29 -4.94
N ASP A 180 1.12 6.80 -3.74
CA ASP A 180 2.30 7.24 -3.00
C ASP A 180 3.59 6.97 -3.79
N ALA A 181 3.73 5.74 -4.32
CA ALA A 181 4.88 5.32 -5.11
C ALA A 181 5.03 6.09 -6.43
N LEU A 182 3.92 6.35 -7.12
CA LEU A 182 3.95 6.92 -8.47
C LEU A 182 3.99 8.46 -8.45
N ALA A 183 3.24 9.10 -7.55
CA ALA A 183 2.95 10.53 -7.64
C ALA A 183 3.42 11.34 -6.43
N ASN A 184 3.13 10.93 -5.19
CA ASN A 184 3.26 11.78 -3.99
C ASN A 184 4.61 12.51 -3.90
N GLY A 185 5.71 11.76 -3.69
CA GLY A 185 7.04 12.37 -3.52
C GLY A 185 7.48 13.16 -4.75
N ARG A 186 7.24 12.62 -5.95
CA ARG A 186 7.70 13.20 -7.21
C ARG A 186 6.96 14.50 -7.54
N PHE A 187 5.65 14.55 -7.38
CA PHE A 187 4.83 15.73 -7.62
C PHE A 187 5.23 16.85 -6.66
N ARG A 188 5.42 16.52 -5.37
CA ARG A 188 5.89 17.49 -4.36
C ARG A 188 7.25 18.08 -4.72
N VAL A 189 8.22 17.26 -5.10
CA VAL A 189 9.56 17.73 -5.49
C VAL A 189 9.48 18.62 -6.74
N LEU A 190 8.77 18.19 -7.78
CA LEU A 190 8.66 18.98 -9.02
C LEU A 190 7.90 20.30 -8.82
N SER A 191 6.86 20.29 -7.98
CA SER A 191 6.14 21.49 -7.59
C SER A 191 7.03 22.45 -6.80
N TYR A 192 7.78 21.95 -5.81
CA TYR A 192 8.72 22.75 -5.02
C TYR A 192 9.81 23.39 -5.89
N LEU A 193 10.35 22.62 -6.84
CA LEU A 193 11.36 23.09 -7.80
C LEU A 193 10.79 23.95 -8.94
N LYS A 194 9.47 24.22 -8.92
CA LYS A 194 8.75 24.99 -9.95
C LYS A 194 9.03 24.48 -11.36
N LYS A 195 8.87 23.15 -11.56
CA LYS A 195 9.08 22.47 -12.85
C LYS A 195 7.75 21.98 -13.44
N PRO A 196 6.86 22.89 -13.89
CA PRO A 196 5.52 22.53 -14.33
C PRO A 196 5.53 21.58 -15.53
N ASP A 197 6.39 21.81 -16.53
CA ASP A 197 6.46 20.94 -17.71
C ASP A 197 6.86 19.50 -17.37
N LYS A 198 7.80 19.34 -16.41
CA LYS A 198 8.20 18.01 -15.92
C LYS A 198 7.08 17.36 -15.13
N LEU A 199 6.32 18.13 -14.35
CA LEU A 199 5.18 17.61 -13.60
C LEU A 199 4.10 17.13 -14.58
N SER A 200 3.78 17.93 -15.60
CA SER A 200 2.87 17.56 -16.68
C SER A 200 3.31 16.26 -17.36
N ALA A 201 4.58 16.15 -17.74
CA ALA A 201 5.14 14.94 -18.36
C ALA A 201 5.02 13.69 -17.46
N VAL A 202 5.25 13.83 -16.15
CA VAL A 202 5.07 12.70 -15.22
C VAL A 202 3.60 12.35 -15.06
N SER A 203 2.72 13.34 -14.89
CA SER A 203 1.28 13.13 -14.69
C SER A 203 0.62 12.45 -15.89
N ALA A 204 1.09 12.74 -17.11
CA ALA A 204 0.61 12.13 -18.34
C ALA A 204 0.90 10.62 -18.44
N ARG A 205 1.92 10.12 -17.72
CA ARG A 205 2.30 8.71 -17.70
C ARG A 205 1.60 7.89 -16.61
N MET A 206 0.76 8.52 -15.78
CA MET A 206 0.08 7.85 -14.68
C MET A 206 -0.88 6.77 -15.19
N PRO A 207 -1.00 5.63 -14.50
CA PRO A 207 -1.92 4.57 -14.89
C PRO A 207 -3.38 4.94 -14.64
N MET A 208 -4.26 4.12 -15.23
CA MET A 208 -5.68 4.12 -14.94
C MET A 208 -6.02 3.16 -13.80
N PHE A 209 -7.14 3.43 -13.14
CA PHE A 209 -7.77 2.55 -12.16
C PHE A 209 -9.21 2.31 -12.58
N ASN A 210 -9.61 1.05 -12.71
CA ASN A 210 -10.94 0.64 -13.19
C ASN A 210 -11.38 1.38 -14.47
N GLY A 211 -10.45 1.58 -15.42
CA GLY A 211 -10.70 2.22 -16.71
C GLY A 211 -10.85 3.74 -16.66
N LYS A 212 -10.50 4.38 -15.54
CA LYS A 212 -10.56 5.83 -15.36
C LYS A 212 -9.20 6.39 -14.95
N PRO A 213 -8.91 7.67 -15.25
CA PRO A 213 -7.72 8.34 -14.70
C PRO A 213 -7.67 8.19 -13.18
N TYR A 214 -6.47 8.03 -12.61
CA TYR A 214 -6.31 7.67 -11.20
C TYR A 214 -7.04 8.58 -10.21
N TYR A 215 -7.20 9.87 -10.53
CA TYR A 215 -7.86 10.84 -9.67
C TYR A 215 -9.38 10.65 -9.55
N TYR A 216 -10.00 9.80 -10.38
CA TYR A 216 -11.42 9.44 -10.28
C TYR A 216 -11.71 8.47 -9.12
N TYR A 217 -10.71 7.72 -8.65
CA TYR A 217 -10.94 6.72 -7.61
C TYR A 217 -11.28 7.42 -6.28
N SER A 218 -12.46 7.14 -5.74
CA SER A 218 -12.99 7.85 -4.58
C SER A 218 -13.69 6.96 -3.54
N ASN A 219 -13.63 5.63 -3.72
CA ASN A 219 -14.01 4.64 -2.70
C ASN A 219 -12.92 4.60 -1.62
N LEU A 220 -12.84 5.67 -0.84
CA LEU A 220 -11.78 5.94 0.12
C LEU A 220 -12.33 6.26 1.52
N ASP A 221 -13.66 6.30 1.69
CA ASP A 221 -14.31 6.40 2.99
C ASP A 221 -14.32 5.02 3.65
N ILE A 222 -13.19 4.67 4.25
CA ILE A 222 -12.96 3.36 4.89
C ILE A 222 -12.80 3.55 6.40
N PRO A 223 -13.15 2.54 7.23
CA PRO A 223 -12.95 2.61 8.67
C PRO A 223 -11.50 2.91 9.01
N ASP A 224 -11.29 3.93 9.83
CA ASP A 224 -9.94 4.33 10.24
C ASP A 224 -9.29 3.26 11.12
N PHE A 225 -7.95 3.25 11.12
CA PHE A 225 -7.13 2.36 11.93
C PHE A 225 -5.75 2.96 12.17
N ASP A 226 -4.97 2.29 12.99
CA ASP A 226 -3.63 2.74 13.34
C ASP A 226 -2.63 2.43 12.22
N TYR A 227 -2.04 3.48 11.67
CA TYR A 227 -0.82 3.42 10.88
C TYR A 227 0.38 3.28 11.81
N ILE A 228 1.09 2.16 11.73
CA ILE A 228 2.22 1.84 12.61
C ILE A 228 3.55 2.24 11.93
N GLY A 229 3.87 3.53 12.01
CA GLY A 229 5.16 4.05 11.58
C GLY A 229 6.31 3.65 12.51
N TYR A 230 7.55 4.04 12.15
CA TYR A 230 8.75 3.69 12.92
C TYR A 230 8.67 4.06 14.41
N ASN A 231 8.20 5.28 14.73
CA ASN A 231 8.28 5.86 16.08
C ASN A 231 6.93 6.35 16.65
N LYS A 232 5.83 6.23 15.90
CA LYS A 232 4.49 6.67 16.33
C LYS A 232 3.37 5.98 15.58
N SER A 233 2.30 5.70 16.29
CA SER A 233 0.99 5.40 15.70
C SER A 233 0.29 6.70 15.28
N LYS A 234 -0.45 6.66 14.18
CA LYS A 234 -1.31 7.75 13.69
C LYS A 234 -2.57 7.17 13.06
N SER A 235 -3.62 7.98 12.93
CA SER A 235 -4.75 7.67 12.04
C SER A 235 -4.26 7.39 10.61
N TYR A 236 -4.64 6.23 10.08
CA TYR A 236 -4.32 5.81 8.72
C TYR A 236 -4.96 6.74 7.69
N GLN A 237 -6.23 7.09 7.90
CA GLN A 237 -6.94 8.05 7.05
C GLN A 237 -6.26 9.42 7.05
N LYS A 238 -5.90 9.95 8.22
CA LYS A 238 -5.21 11.25 8.31
C LYS A 238 -3.87 11.23 7.59
N GLN A 239 -3.14 10.11 7.60
CA GLN A 239 -1.87 9.98 6.90
C GLN A 239 -2.06 9.86 5.38
N ASN A 240 -2.93 8.97 4.92
CA ASN A 240 -3.02 8.60 3.51
C ASN A 240 -4.01 9.47 2.70
N ALA A 241 -5.12 9.90 3.29
CA ALA A 241 -6.03 10.83 2.62
C ALA A 241 -5.37 12.22 2.46
N ASP A 242 -4.66 12.73 3.47
CA ASP A 242 -3.92 13.99 3.35
C ASP A 242 -2.84 13.91 2.26
N MET A 243 -2.12 12.79 2.18
CA MET A 243 -1.14 12.53 1.12
C MET A 243 -1.79 12.60 -0.28
N LEU A 244 -2.91 11.91 -0.47
CA LEU A 244 -3.61 11.90 -1.75
C LEU A 244 -4.15 13.29 -2.10
N ILE A 245 -4.78 13.98 -1.14
CA ILE A 245 -5.29 15.34 -1.33
C ILE A 245 -4.17 16.29 -1.75
N ASN A 246 -3.02 16.26 -1.07
CA ASN A 246 -1.87 17.08 -1.44
C ASN A 246 -1.37 16.77 -2.86
N THR A 247 -1.32 15.49 -3.22
CA THR A 247 -0.93 15.05 -4.58
C THR A 247 -1.89 15.60 -5.63
N LEU A 248 -3.19 15.51 -5.38
CA LEU A 248 -4.23 16.01 -6.28
C LEU A 248 -4.23 17.54 -6.37
N LEU A 249 -4.05 18.26 -5.25
CA LEU A 249 -3.94 19.73 -5.25
C LEU A 249 -2.74 20.22 -6.06
N ILE A 250 -1.61 19.53 -5.98
CA ILE A 250 -0.43 19.83 -6.79
C ILE A 250 -0.74 19.61 -8.28
N HIS A 251 -1.35 18.48 -8.63
CA HIS A 251 -1.72 18.20 -10.02
C HIS A 251 -2.72 19.23 -10.56
N PHE A 252 -3.76 19.52 -9.79
CA PHE A 252 -4.74 20.57 -10.09
C PHE A 252 -4.08 21.93 -10.33
N SER A 253 -3.20 22.34 -9.42
CA SER A 253 -2.49 23.63 -9.50
C SER A 253 -1.58 23.69 -10.73
N ASN A 254 -0.91 22.58 -11.06
CA ASN A 254 -0.08 22.49 -12.26
C ASN A 254 -0.91 22.69 -13.52
N LEU A 255 -2.01 21.93 -13.69
CA LEU A 255 -2.92 22.06 -14.84
C LEU A 255 -3.49 23.48 -14.96
N ALA A 256 -3.91 24.07 -13.84
CA ALA A 256 -4.41 25.44 -13.82
C ALA A 256 -3.33 26.46 -14.24
N SER A 257 -2.09 26.28 -13.79
CA SER A 257 -0.97 27.19 -14.10
C SER A 257 -0.47 27.09 -15.53
N THR A 258 -0.57 25.91 -16.17
CA THR A 258 -0.18 25.68 -17.57
C THR A 258 -1.28 26.04 -18.55
N GLY A 259 -2.45 26.48 -18.07
CA GLY A 259 -3.57 26.90 -18.90
C GLY A 259 -4.53 25.79 -19.30
N ASP A 260 -4.32 24.55 -18.84
CA ASP A 260 -5.21 23.41 -19.09
C ASP A 260 -6.42 23.42 -18.13
N LYS A 261 -7.27 24.43 -18.32
CA LYS A 261 -8.44 24.67 -17.47
C LYS A 261 -9.48 23.57 -17.56
N PHE A 262 -9.54 22.85 -18.68
CA PHE A 262 -10.50 21.76 -18.88
C PHE A 262 -10.14 20.58 -17.97
N HIS A 263 -8.92 20.06 -18.07
CA HIS A 263 -8.50 18.92 -17.25
C HIS A 263 -8.34 19.32 -15.77
N ALA A 264 -8.00 20.57 -15.46
CA ALA A 264 -8.01 21.06 -14.07
C ALA A 264 -9.41 20.94 -13.44
N ARG A 265 -10.46 21.37 -14.17
CA ARG A 265 -11.85 21.22 -13.72
C ARG A 265 -12.27 19.76 -13.62
N GLU A 266 -11.94 18.97 -14.62
CA GLU A 266 -12.22 17.53 -14.63
C GLU A 266 -11.62 16.84 -13.40
N LEU A 267 -10.34 17.09 -13.10
CA LEU A 267 -9.67 16.53 -11.92
C LEU A 267 -10.36 16.98 -10.63
N TYR A 268 -10.67 18.27 -10.49
CA TYR A 268 -11.32 18.79 -9.29
C TYR A 268 -12.67 18.10 -9.03
N PHE A 269 -13.58 18.11 -10.00
CA PHE A 269 -14.94 17.61 -9.82
C PHE A 269 -15.04 16.09 -9.71
N ASN A 270 -14.11 15.34 -10.30
CA ASN A 270 -14.14 13.87 -10.28
C ASN A 270 -13.28 13.26 -9.17
N SER A 271 -12.57 14.06 -8.38
CA SER A 271 -11.69 13.56 -7.30
C SER A 271 -12.23 13.88 -5.91
N ILE A 272 -11.54 13.38 -4.89
CA ILE A 272 -11.85 13.70 -3.49
C ILE A 272 -11.62 15.19 -3.13
N LEU A 273 -11.07 16.01 -4.03
CA LEU A 273 -10.93 17.46 -3.81
C LEU A 273 -12.29 18.18 -3.75
N HIS A 274 -13.32 17.63 -4.38
CA HIS A 274 -14.67 18.17 -4.37
C HIS A 274 -15.61 17.43 -3.39
N LYS A 275 -15.05 16.64 -2.48
CA LYS A 275 -15.80 15.82 -1.51
C LYS A 275 -15.54 16.28 -0.07
N PRO A 276 -16.40 17.14 0.52
CA PRO A 276 -16.17 17.77 1.82
C PRO A 276 -15.91 16.79 2.97
N GLU A 277 -16.45 15.57 2.90
CA GLU A 277 -16.27 14.52 3.89
C GLU A 277 -14.79 14.13 4.11
N PHE A 278 -13.93 14.34 3.10
CA PHE A 278 -12.49 14.07 3.19
C PHE A 278 -11.69 15.25 3.76
N PHE A 279 -12.24 16.47 3.81
CA PHE A 279 -11.48 17.66 4.20
C PHE A 279 -11.00 17.60 5.65
N LYS A 280 -11.70 16.85 6.51
CA LYS A 280 -11.33 16.61 7.92
C LYS A 280 -9.98 15.90 8.08
N TYR A 281 -9.54 15.18 7.07
CA TYR A 281 -8.25 14.47 7.09
C TYR A 281 -7.08 15.33 6.59
N SER A 282 -7.34 16.44 5.89
CA SER A 282 -6.29 17.23 5.26
C SER A 282 -5.79 18.41 6.10
N GLN A 283 -4.49 18.69 5.98
CA GLN A 283 -3.88 19.93 6.47
C GLN A 283 -4.32 21.15 5.65
N SER A 284 -4.78 20.96 4.41
CA SER A 284 -5.26 22.01 3.51
C SER A 284 -6.79 22.22 3.57
N LYS A 285 -7.44 21.85 4.68
CA LYS A 285 -8.89 21.92 4.87
C LYS A 285 -9.50 23.27 4.45
N GLU A 286 -8.90 24.39 4.87
CA GLU A 286 -9.40 25.73 4.54
C GLU A 286 -9.35 26.04 3.05
N THR A 287 -8.27 25.61 2.37
CA THR A 287 -8.12 25.73 0.92
C THR A 287 -9.19 24.91 0.20
N LEU A 288 -9.40 23.66 0.63
CA LEU A 288 -10.42 22.78 0.06
C LEU A 288 -11.83 23.36 0.23
N GLN A 289 -12.14 23.87 1.41
CA GLN A 289 -13.43 24.51 1.69
C GLN A 289 -13.64 25.73 0.78
N THR A 290 -12.62 26.57 0.63
CA THR A 290 -12.69 27.74 -0.26
C THR A 290 -12.96 27.34 -1.71
N LEU A 291 -12.26 26.33 -2.23
CA LEU A 291 -12.49 25.82 -3.59
C LEU A 291 -13.91 25.27 -3.76
N TYR A 292 -14.40 24.51 -2.77
CA TYR A 292 -15.75 23.96 -2.76
C TYR A 292 -16.82 25.05 -2.78
N ASP A 293 -16.70 26.05 -1.91
CA ASP A 293 -17.65 27.16 -1.82
C ASP A 293 -17.65 28.02 -3.10
N GLN A 294 -16.51 28.15 -3.77
CA GLN A 294 -16.40 28.85 -5.06
C GLN A 294 -17.04 28.05 -6.21
N SER A 295 -16.93 26.72 -6.19
CA SER A 295 -17.48 25.86 -7.25
C SER A 295 -19.00 25.74 -7.24
N ASN A 296 -19.65 26.07 -6.11
CA ASN A 296 -21.10 26.01 -5.91
C ASN A 296 -21.82 27.36 -6.11
N LYS A 297 -21.11 28.37 -6.63
CA LYS A 297 -21.65 29.68 -6.98
C LYS A 297 -21.83 29.78 -8.49
#